data_AF-A0A231P2W1-F1
#
_entry.id   AF-A0A231P2W1-F1
#
_cell.length_a   1.000
_cell.length_b   1.000
_cell.length_c   1.000
_cell.angle_alpha   90.00
_cell.angle_beta   90.00
_cell.angle_gamma   90.00
#
_symmetry.space_group_name_H-M   'P 1'
#
loop_
_entity.id
_entity.type
_entity.pdbx_description
1 polymer ?
#
loop_
_entity_poly.entity_id
_entity_poly.type
_entity_poly.pdbx_seq_one_letter_code
_entity_poly.pdbx_strand_id
1 'polypeptide(L)'
;MEKKFWDYLEKWRGLFTRRRTLRWRDGWIQNGYCCDCRYCCGPQDSNEPYPMALLPRQIHAGIEKDFYMLNADTAYMDGRGCKSCSPKGCGLPRENRPVACGLFPLALINGSLYAYKTCPAILFTPVAQLAPLGLEAARWLTGFSHDELRHLSLNVEPAVLAEKYISLDIQVFDDSGVNLRLR
;
A
#
# COMPACT_ATOMS: atom_id res chain seq x y z
N MET A 1 -11.08 -6.88 -18.45
CA MET A 1 -10.01 -6.22 -17.67
C MET A 1 -10.21 -4.71 -17.63
N GLU A 2 -10.38 -4.06 -18.79
CA GLU A 2 -10.89 -2.68 -18.89
C GLU A 2 -12.15 -2.46 -18.04
N LYS A 3 -13.09 -3.42 -18.07
CA LYS A 3 -14.35 -3.34 -17.30
C LYS A 3 -14.13 -3.01 -15.81
N LYS A 4 -13.26 -3.75 -15.09
CA LYS A 4 -12.98 -3.47 -13.67
C LYS A 4 -12.34 -2.10 -13.45
N PHE A 5 -11.43 -1.70 -14.32
CA PHE A 5 -10.83 -0.36 -14.26
C PHE A 5 -11.89 0.74 -14.40
N TRP A 6 -12.77 0.62 -15.40
CA TRP A 6 -13.86 1.55 -15.63
C TRP A 6 -14.86 1.57 -14.48
N ASP A 7 -15.21 0.40 -13.93
CA ASP A 7 -16.09 0.27 -12.76
C ASP A 7 -15.52 1.05 -11.56
N TYR A 8 -14.22 0.90 -11.28
CA TYR A 8 -13.56 1.66 -10.23
C TYR A 8 -13.50 3.17 -10.54
N LEU A 9 -13.17 3.54 -11.77
CA LEU A 9 -13.10 4.94 -12.17
C LEU A 9 -14.46 5.64 -12.00
N GLU A 10 -15.55 5.01 -12.44
CA GLU A 10 -16.92 5.51 -12.29
C GLU A 10 -17.33 5.62 -10.83
N LYS A 11 -17.09 4.56 -10.04
CA LYS A 11 -17.31 4.56 -8.59
C LYS A 11 -16.60 5.73 -7.92
N TRP A 12 -15.32 5.95 -8.23
CA TRP A 12 -14.54 7.00 -7.60
C TRP A 12 -14.93 8.40 -8.09
N ARG A 13 -15.34 8.56 -9.34
CA ARG A 13 -15.86 9.84 -9.85
C ARG A 13 -17.17 10.24 -9.16
N GLY A 14 -18.02 9.26 -8.83
CA GLY A 14 -19.23 9.51 -8.05
C GLY A 14 -18.94 9.97 -6.61
N LEU A 15 -17.86 9.46 -6.01
CA LEU A 15 -17.50 9.78 -4.62
C LEU A 15 -16.61 11.04 -4.49
N PHE A 16 -15.76 11.29 -5.48
CA PHE A 16 -14.74 12.35 -5.43
C PHE A 16 -14.89 13.32 -6.59
N THR A 17 -15.63 14.40 -6.36
CA THR A 17 -15.85 15.47 -7.34
C THR A 17 -14.67 16.44 -7.46
N ARG A 18 -13.69 16.37 -6.54
CA ARG A 18 -12.49 17.21 -6.53
C ARG A 18 -11.26 16.36 -6.26
N ARG A 19 -10.16 16.70 -6.91
CA ARG A 19 -8.84 16.12 -6.63
C ARG A 19 -8.44 16.45 -5.19
N ARG A 20 -7.85 15.47 -4.52
CA ARG A 20 -7.25 15.59 -3.20
C ARG A 20 -5.75 15.32 -3.33
N THR A 21 -4.98 15.98 -2.48
CA THR A 21 -3.52 15.92 -2.53
C THR A 21 -3.00 14.65 -1.85
N LEU A 22 -1.95 14.07 -2.44
CA LEU A 22 -1.08 13.10 -1.79
C LEU A 22 0.19 13.80 -1.28
N ARG A 23 0.63 13.49 -0.07
CA ARG A 23 1.87 14.05 0.49
C ARG A 23 2.64 12.99 1.26
N TRP A 24 3.95 12.93 1.07
CA TRP A 24 4.81 12.21 1.98
C TRP A 24 4.92 12.96 3.32
N ARG A 25 4.93 12.22 4.43
CA ARG A 25 4.88 12.79 5.78
C ARG A 25 5.68 11.95 6.78
N ASP A 26 6.98 11.83 6.55
CA ASP A 26 7.90 11.11 7.46
C ASP A 26 7.44 9.67 7.72
N GLY A 27 7.55 8.81 6.70
CA GLY A 27 7.23 7.38 6.77
C GLY A 27 5.81 6.97 6.40
N TRP A 28 5.01 7.88 5.83
CA TRP A 28 3.69 7.55 5.30
C TRP A 28 3.26 8.51 4.20
N ILE A 29 2.37 8.00 3.36
CA ILE A 29 1.61 8.78 2.40
C ILE A 29 0.32 9.26 3.04
N GLN A 30 0.25 10.56 3.26
CA GLN A 30 -1.00 11.25 3.56
C GLN A 30 -1.89 11.22 2.31
N ASN A 31 -2.84 10.28 2.33
CA ASN A 31 -3.80 10.06 1.26
C ASN A 31 -5.17 10.63 1.63
N GLY A 32 -5.50 11.80 1.06
CA GLY A 32 -6.76 12.50 1.34
C GLY A 32 -8.03 11.74 0.91
N TYR A 33 -7.92 10.67 0.13
CA TYR A 33 -9.06 9.86 -0.30
C TYR A 33 -9.44 8.76 0.70
N CYS A 34 -8.51 8.33 1.56
CA CYS A 34 -8.66 7.12 2.40
C CYS A 34 -9.85 7.15 3.35
N CYS A 35 -10.15 8.31 3.96
CA CYS A 35 -11.26 8.45 4.90
C CYS A 35 -12.60 8.05 4.25
N ASP A 36 -12.81 8.43 2.99
CA ASP A 36 -14.11 8.24 2.32
C ASP A 36 -14.13 6.99 1.44
N CYS A 37 -13.02 6.66 0.75
CA CYS A 37 -13.00 5.45 -0.08
C CYS A 37 -12.84 4.19 0.74
N ARG A 38 -12.17 4.28 1.90
CA ARG A 38 -11.74 3.15 2.76
C ARG A 38 -11.04 2.03 2.01
N TYR A 39 -10.53 2.26 0.80
CA TYR A 39 -9.93 1.20 -0.01
C TYR A 39 -8.72 0.56 0.69
N CYS A 40 -7.97 1.31 1.50
CA CYS A 40 -6.80 0.82 2.21
C CYS A 40 -7.09 0.00 3.50
N CYS A 41 -8.34 -0.05 3.97
CA CYS A 41 -8.66 -0.69 5.26
C CYS A 41 -10.06 -1.30 5.34
N GLY A 42 -10.97 -0.95 4.42
CA GLY A 42 -12.30 -1.52 4.31
C GLY A 42 -12.31 -2.84 3.54
N PRO A 43 -13.51 -3.43 3.37
CA PRO A 43 -13.72 -4.62 2.55
C PRO A 43 -13.11 -4.51 1.17
N GLN A 44 -12.32 -5.52 0.77
CA GLN A 44 -11.77 -5.63 -0.58
C GLN A 44 -12.74 -6.35 -1.52
N ASP A 45 -12.52 -6.25 -2.84
CA ASP A 45 -13.30 -6.95 -3.87
C ASP A 45 -12.82 -8.40 -4.11
N SER A 46 -12.01 -8.93 -3.19
CA SER A 46 -11.45 -10.27 -3.23
C SER A 46 -11.38 -10.87 -1.82
N ASN A 47 -11.65 -12.17 -1.71
CA ASN A 47 -11.41 -12.94 -0.48
C ASN A 47 -9.98 -13.50 -0.42
N GLU A 48 -9.19 -13.31 -1.47
CA GLU A 48 -7.76 -13.64 -1.45
C GLU A 48 -7.04 -12.73 -0.44
N PRO A 49 -6.32 -13.30 0.55
CA PRO A 49 -5.58 -12.50 1.51
C PRO A 49 -4.52 -11.64 0.84
N TYR A 50 -4.55 -10.34 1.13
CA TYR A 50 -3.45 -9.42 0.86
C TYR A 50 -2.51 -9.40 2.08
N PRO A 51 -1.34 -10.06 2.03
CA PRO A 51 -0.43 -10.14 3.18
C PRO A 51 0.24 -8.79 3.43
N MET A 52 0.38 -8.46 4.71
CA MET A 52 1.06 -7.27 5.21
C MET A 52 1.99 -7.71 6.33
N ALA A 53 3.25 -7.97 5.96
CA ALA A 53 4.29 -8.30 6.90
C ALA A 53 4.46 -7.20 7.96
N LEU A 54 4.67 -7.63 9.19
CA LEU A 54 4.88 -6.81 10.37
C LEU A 54 6.33 -6.94 10.81
N LEU A 55 6.92 -5.82 11.18
CA LEU A 55 8.21 -5.80 11.85
C LEU A 55 8.04 -6.10 13.34
N PRO A 56 9.08 -6.59 14.04
CA PRO A 56 8.99 -6.90 15.46
C PRO A 56 8.43 -5.75 16.31
N ARG A 57 8.78 -4.50 15.96
CA ARG A 57 8.29 -3.29 16.63
C ARG A 57 6.80 -2.97 16.42
N GLN A 58 6.15 -3.59 15.44
CA GLN A 58 4.72 -3.42 15.15
C GLN A 58 3.86 -4.49 15.82
N ILE A 59 4.50 -5.56 16.31
CA ILE A 59 3.84 -6.66 17.01
C ILE A 59 3.68 -6.27 18.49
N HIS A 60 2.45 -6.35 18.98
CA HIS A 60 2.11 -5.99 20.35
C HIS A 60 1.02 -6.91 20.90
N ALA A 61 0.85 -6.91 22.22
CA ALA A 61 -0.17 -7.72 22.88
C ALA A 61 -1.57 -7.30 22.41
N GLY A 62 -2.34 -8.25 21.88
CA GLY A 62 -3.70 -8.00 21.40
C GLY A 62 -3.80 -7.63 19.91
N ILE A 63 -2.72 -7.75 19.13
CA ILE A 63 -2.71 -7.41 17.69
C ILE A 63 -3.79 -8.15 16.87
N GLU A 64 -4.25 -9.31 17.34
CA GLU A 64 -5.35 -10.06 16.74
C GLU A 64 -6.70 -9.32 16.83
N LYS A 65 -6.82 -8.31 17.69
CA LYS A 65 -8.00 -7.43 17.75
C LYS A 65 -7.94 -6.35 16.67
N ASP A 66 -6.75 -6.01 16.23
CA ASP A 66 -6.49 -4.94 15.27
C ASP A 66 -6.49 -5.44 13.81
N PHE A 67 -6.03 -6.68 13.61
CA PHE A 67 -5.88 -7.31 12.30
C PHE A 67 -6.37 -8.76 12.27
N TYR A 68 -6.63 -9.25 11.06
CA TYR A 68 -6.58 -10.69 10.79
C TYR A 68 -5.13 -11.09 10.53
N MET A 69 -4.72 -12.25 11.03
CA MET A 69 -3.33 -12.73 10.97
C MET A 69 -3.24 -13.99 10.09
N LEU A 70 -2.31 -14.01 9.14
CA LEU A 70 -1.97 -15.22 8.36
C LEU A 70 -1.05 -16.13 9.17
N ASN A 71 -0.14 -15.53 9.92
CA ASN A 71 0.83 -16.20 10.79
C ASN A 71 1.25 -15.21 11.91
N ALA A 72 2.31 -15.53 12.63
CA ALA A 72 2.75 -14.75 13.80
C ALA A 72 3.19 -13.30 13.48
N ASP A 73 3.64 -13.03 12.26
CA ASP A 73 4.25 -11.75 11.87
C ASP A 73 3.65 -11.15 10.59
N THR A 74 2.55 -11.70 10.09
CA THR A 74 1.92 -11.26 8.84
C THR A 74 0.43 -11.03 9.08
N ALA A 75 0.02 -9.77 9.08
CA ALA A 75 -1.38 -9.37 9.01
C ALA A 75 -1.92 -9.54 7.58
N TYR A 76 -3.24 -9.52 7.39
CA TYR A 76 -3.80 -9.45 6.04
C TYR A 76 -5.11 -8.66 5.96
N MET A 77 -5.43 -8.26 4.72
CA MET A 77 -6.73 -7.72 4.33
C MET A 77 -7.39 -8.60 3.27
N ASP A 78 -8.70 -8.74 3.33
CA ASP A 78 -9.50 -9.45 2.33
C ASP A 78 -10.90 -8.82 2.23
N GLY A 79 -11.90 -9.57 1.75
CA GLY A 79 -13.29 -9.16 1.62
C GLY A 79 -13.95 -8.71 2.93
N ARG A 80 -13.37 -9.01 4.10
CA ARG A 80 -13.85 -8.51 5.40
C ARG A 80 -13.28 -7.14 5.75
N GLY A 81 -12.17 -6.75 5.12
CA GLY A 81 -11.39 -5.57 5.49
C GLY A 81 -10.57 -5.75 6.76
N CYS A 82 -10.00 -4.65 7.24
CA CYS A 82 -9.21 -4.59 8.48
C CYS A 82 -10.13 -4.39 9.69
N LYS A 83 -9.85 -5.07 10.81
CA LYS A 83 -10.62 -4.90 12.07
C LYS A 83 -10.50 -3.48 12.63
N SER A 84 -9.41 -2.81 12.32
CA SER A 84 -9.17 -1.41 12.70
C SER A 84 -9.82 -0.38 11.78
N CYS A 85 -10.66 -0.80 10.84
CA CYS A 85 -11.40 0.12 9.98
C CYS A 85 -12.49 0.84 10.79
N SER A 86 -12.48 2.17 10.76
CA SER A 86 -13.49 3.03 11.37
C SER A 86 -14.24 3.84 10.29
N PRO A 87 -15.33 4.54 10.64
CA PRO A 87 -15.99 5.48 9.72
C PRO A 87 -15.08 6.58 9.17
N LYS A 88 -13.92 6.85 9.81
CA LYS A 88 -12.94 7.86 9.37
C LYS A 88 -11.67 7.25 8.77
N GLY A 89 -11.70 5.97 8.39
CA GLY A 89 -10.53 5.21 7.93
C GLY A 89 -9.87 4.43 9.07
N CYS A 90 -8.59 4.09 8.93
CA CYS A 90 -7.87 3.28 9.93
C CYS A 90 -7.81 3.99 11.30
N GLY A 91 -8.35 3.33 12.32
CA GLY A 91 -8.42 3.81 13.70
C GLY A 91 -7.15 3.58 14.54
N LEU A 92 -6.15 2.86 14.02
CA LEU A 92 -4.93 2.61 14.78
C LEU A 92 -4.01 3.84 14.84
N PRO A 93 -3.29 4.03 15.96
CA PRO A 93 -2.09 4.85 15.99
C PRO A 93 -1.12 4.42 14.89
N ARG A 94 -0.36 5.37 14.37
CA ARG A 94 0.40 5.16 13.13
C ARG A 94 1.56 4.18 13.30
N GLU A 95 2.24 4.28 14.43
CA GLU A 95 3.30 3.39 14.90
C GLU A 95 2.87 1.92 14.94
N ASN A 96 1.57 1.64 15.14
CA ASN A 96 1.03 0.29 15.22
C ASN A 96 0.57 -0.26 13.86
N ARG A 97 0.59 0.56 12.80
CA ARG A 97 0.15 0.13 11.47
C ARG A 97 1.29 -0.58 10.74
N PRO A 98 1.02 -1.65 9.97
CA PRO A 98 1.98 -2.26 9.07
C PRO A 98 2.67 -1.24 8.16
N VAL A 99 3.92 -1.49 7.76
CA VAL A 99 4.66 -0.61 6.82
C VAL A 99 3.88 -0.44 5.51
N ALA A 100 3.26 -1.52 5.02
CA ALA A 100 2.41 -1.49 3.83
C ALA A 100 1.27 -0.46 3.93
N CYS A 101 0.66 -0.29 5.12
CA CYS A 101 -0.38 0.71 5.33
C CYS A 101 0.15 2.14 5.25
N GLY A 102 1.41 2.37 5.63
CA GLY A 102 2.08 3.66 5.49
C GLY A 102 2.45 3.98 4.05
N LEU A 103 2.83 2.96 3.26
CA LEU A 103 3.16 3.10 1.84
C LEU A 103 1.95 3.27 0.94
N PHE A 104 0.78 2.74 1.32
CA PHE A 104 -0.40 2.74 0.46
C PHE A 104 -0.76 4.18 -0.03
N PRO A 105 -0.93 4.42 -1.34
CA PRO A 105 -1.26 3.45 -2.41
C PRO A 105 -0.06 2.90 -3.19
N LEU A 106 1.15 3.00 -2.64
CA LEU A 106 2.33 2.32 -3.15
C LEU A 106 2.50 0.97 -2.46
N ALA A 107 3.14 0.04 -3.15
CA ALA A 107 3.53 -1.27 -2.63
C ALA A 107 4.99 -1.57 -3.01
N LEU A 108 5.72 -2.18 -2.08
CA LEU A 108 7.01 -2.79 -2.33
C LEU A 108 6.78 -4.23 -2.80
N ILE A 109 7.16 -4.53 -4.04
CA ILE A 109 6.89 -5.81 -4.68
C ILE A 109 8.15 -6.25 -5.44
N ASN A 110 8.60 -7.48 -5.22
CA ASN A 110 9.81 -8.03 -5.83
C ASN A 110 11.00 -7.04 -5.80
N GLY A 111 11.17 -6.31 -4.68
CA GLY A 111 12.24 -5.32 -4.51
C GLY A 111 12.04 -3.96 -5.16
N SER A 112 10.92 -3.72 -5.83
CA SER A 112 10.63 -2.47 -6.56
C SER A 112 9.31 -1.82 -6.13
N LEU A 113 9.17 -0.52 -6.37
CA LEU A 113 7.94 0.21 -6.04
C LEU A 113 6.92 0.18 -7.19
N TYR A 114 5.68 -0.09 -6.79
CA TYR A 114 4.53 -0.13 -7.67
C TYR A 114 3.37 0.69 -7.08
N ALA A 115 2.48 1.18 -7.95
CA ALA A 115 1.26 1.87 -7.57
C ALA A 115 0.01 1.03 -7.88
N TYR A 116 -0.98 1.02 -6.99
CA TYR A 116 -2.27 0.34 -7.21
C TYR A 116 -3.12 1.06 -8.26
N LYS A 117 -3.39 0.39 -9.40
CA LYS A 117 -4.16 0.98 -10.51
C LYS A 117 -5.55 1.48 -10.14
N THR A 118 -6.24 0.75 -9.27
CA THR A 118 -7.64 0.98 -8.92
C THR A 118 -7.80 1.93 -7.74
N CYS A 119 -6.71 2.37 -7.10
CA CYS A 119 -6.81 3.32 -6.01
C CYS A 119 -7.23 4.71 -6.53
N PRO A 120 -8.23 5.39 -5.93
CA PRO A 120 -8.63 6.74 -6.37
C PRO A 120 -7.47 7.74 -6.31
N ALA A 121 -6.56 7.54 -5.36
CA ALA A 121 -5.37 8.38 -5.22
C ALA A 121 -4.39 8.22 -6.39
N ILE A 122 -4.31 7.05 -7.01
CA ILE A 122 -3.50 6.85 -8.22
C ILE A 122 -4.26 7.34 -9.45
N LEU A 123 -5.56 7.03 -9.56
CA LEU A 123 -6.40 7.41 -10.71
C LEU A 123 -6.55 8.92 -10.90
N PHE A 124 -6.56 9.69 -9.82
CA PHE A 124 -6.80 11.14 -9.87
C PHE A 124 -5.56 12.00 -9.64
N THR A 125 -4.40 11.38 -9.39
CA THR A 125 -3.12 12.10 -9.24
C THR A 125 -2.33 12.02 -10.55
N PRO A 126 -1.91 13.17 -11.12
CA PRO A 126 -1.05 13.17 -12.30
C PRO A 126 0.26 12.42 -12.06
N VAL A 127 0.77 11.71 -13.07
CA VAL A 127 2.03 10.94 -12.98
C VAL A 127 3.20 11.80 -12.50
N ALA A 128 3.29 13.06 -12.96
CA ALA A 128 4.32 14.01 -12.52
C ALA A 128 4.32 14.29 -11.01
N GLN A 129 3.21 14.05 -10.31
CA GLN A 129 3.11 14.16 -8.85
C GLN A 129 3.34 12.81 -8.14
N LEU A 130 3.12 11.68 -8.82
CA LEU A 130 3.38 10.35 -8.27
C LEU A 130 4.87 10.02 -8.23
N ALA A 131 5.65 10.43 -9.24
CA ALA A 131 7.08 10.13 -9.30
C ALA A 131 7.88 10.68 -8.09
N PRO A 132 7.73 11.97 -7.68
CA PRO A 132 8.39 12.47 -6.48
C PRO A 132 7.99 11.72 -5.20
N LEU A 133 6.71 11.36 -5.06
CA LEU A 133 6.22 10.60 -3.91
C LEU A 133 6.81 9.18 -3.88
N GLY A 134 6.94 8.52 -5.03
CA GLY A 134 7.61 7.25 -5.17
C GLY A 134 9.07 7.33 -4.72
N LEU A 135 9.79 8.38 -5.11
CA LEU A 135 11.17 8.62 -4.68
C LEU A 135 11.30 8.86 -3.17
N GLU A 136 10.39 9.64 -2.59
CA GLU A 136 10.37 9.87 -1.13
C GLU A 136 10.12 8.56 -0.36
N ALA A 137 9.15 7.75 -0.82
CA ALA A 137 8.88 6.44 -0.25
C ALA A 137 10.10 5.51 -0.38
N ALA A 138 10.76 5.50 -1.54
CA ALA A 138 11.94 4.68 -1.78
C ALA A 138 13.11 5.07 -0.88
N ARG A 139 13.39 6.37 -0.74
CA ARG A 139 14.43 6.88 0.18
C ARG A 139 14.14 6.49 1.62
N TRP A 140 12.89 6.58 2.05
CA TRP A 140 12.53 6.12 3.39
C TRP A 140 12.75 4.62 3.57
N LEU A 141 12.40 3.81 2.56
CA LEU A 141 12.63 2.37 2.58
C LEU A 141 14.12 2.00 2.65
N THR A 142 15.03 2.83 2.12
CA THR A 142 16.48 2.58 2.27
C THR A 142 16.98 2.66 3.71
N GLY A 143 16.17 3.16 4.65
CA GLY A 143 16.49 3.15 6.08
C GLY A 143 16.25 1.81 6.78
N PHE A 144 15.63 0.84 6.11
CA PHE A 144 15.38 -0.51 6.63
C PHE A 144 16.51 -1.45 6.25
N SER A 145 16.72 -2.51 7.02
CA SER A 145 17.70 -3.54 6.68
C SER A 145 17.26 -4.33 5.44
N HIS A 146 18.20 -5.00 4.77
CA HIS A 146 17.88 -5.86 3.64
C HIS A 146 16.90 -6.98 4.04
N ASP A 147 17.07 -7.58 5.22
CA ASP A 147 16.18 -8.63 5.71
C ASP A 147 14.77 -8.09 6.01
N GLU A 148 14.67 -6.89 6.60
CA GLU A 148 13.38 -6.22 6.79
C GLU A 148 12.70 -5.96 5.44
N LEU A 149 13.44 -5.48 4.43
CA LEU A 149 12.87 -5.23 3.11
C LEU A 149 12.44 -6.50 2.37
N ARG A 150 13.20 -7.60 2.49
CA ARG A 150 12.80 -8.92 1.97
C ARG A 150 11.51 -9.40 2.61
N HIS A 151 11.36 -9.24 3.92
CA HIS A 151 10.15 -9.60 4.67
C HIS A 151 8.95 -8.72 4.27
N LEU A 152 9.17 -7.41 4.12
CA LEU A 152 8.13 -6.45 3.77
C LEU A 152 7.68 -6.52 2.30
N SER A 153 8.56 -6.95 1.41
CA SER A 153 8.29 -7.01 -0.03
C SER A 153 7.33 -8.13 -0.35
N LEU A 154 6.28 -7.83 -1.11
CA LEU A 154 5.42 -8.86 -1.67
C LEU A 154 6.17 -9.65 -2.74
N ASN A 155 5.89 -10.94 -2.81
CA ASN A 155 6.24 -11.78 -3.96
C ASN A 155 5.02 -11.92 -4.86
N VAL A 156 5.05 -11.31 -6.04
CA VAL A 156 3.89 -11.26 -6.95
C VAL A 156 4.30 -11.64 -8.35
N GLU A 157 3.53 -12.54 -8.95
CA GLU A 157 3.76 -13.00 -10.32
C GLU A 157 3.61 -11.87 -11.35
N PRO A 158 4.40 -11.88 -12.44
CA PRO A 158 4.37 -10.84 -13.48
C PRO A 158 2.99 -10.56 -14.07
N ALA A 159 2.16 -11.60 -14.23
CA ALA A 159 0.79 -11.44 -14.73
C ALA A 159 -0.09 -10.60 -13.79
N VAL A 160 0.04 -10.81 -12.48
CA VAL A 160 -0.70 -10.06 -11.46
C VAL A 160 -0.18 -8.63 -11.34
N LEU A 161 1.14 -8.44 -11.45
CA LEU A 161 1.76 -7.12 -11.55
C LEU A 161 1.18 -6.33 -12.72
N ALA A 162 1.23 -6.93 -13.93
CA ALA A 162 0.71 -6.31 -15.15
C ALA A 162 -0.79 -6.03 -15.06
N GLU A 163 -1.56 -6.83 -14.33
CA GLU A 163 -3.00 -6.60 -14.13
C GLU A 163 -3.25 -5.45 -13.15
N LYS A 164 -2.72 -5.53 -11.93
CA LYS A 164 -3.18 -4.73 -10.78
C LYS A 164 -2.33 -3.49 -10.50
N TYR A 165 -1.11 -3.42 -11.03
CA TYR A 165 -0.09 -2.45 -10.60
C TYR A 165 0.54 -1.66 -11.75
N ILE A 166 1.00 -0.44 -11.45
CA ILE A 166 1.82 0.39 -12.34
C ILE A 166 3.24 0.39 -11.80
N SER A 167 4.22 0.01 -12.62
CA SER A 167 5.63 0.16 -12.26
C SER A 167 5.96 1.65 -12.08
N LEU A 168 6.68 1.98 -11.02
CA LEU A 168 7.28 3.32 -10.87
C LEU A 168 8.72 3.37 -11.39
N ASP A 169 9.25 2.24 -11.88
CA ASP A 169 10.63 2.08 -12.34
C ASP A 169 11.66 2.51 -11.28
N ILE A 170 11.33 2.24 -10.01
CA ILE A 170 12.19 2.48 -8.85
C ILE A 170 12.45 1.15 -8.15
N GLN A 171 13.69 0.68 -8.23
CA GLN A 171 14.16 -0.45 -7.44
C GLN A 171 14.70 0.04 -6.10
N VAL A 172 14.33 -0.62 -5.00
CA VAL A 172 14.77 -0.30 -3.64
C VAL A 172 15.86 -1.26 -3.19
N PHE A 173 15.73 -2.54 -3.51
CA PHE A 173 16.71 -3.57 -3.19
C PHE A 173 16.70 -4.71 -4.22
N ASP A 174 17.76 -5.50 -4.20
CA ASP A 174 17.87 -6.79 -4.87
C ASP A 174 18.65 -7.77 -4.00
N ASP A 175 18.99 -8.94 -4.54
CA ASP A 175 19.76 -9.96 -3.83
C ASP A 175 21.14 -9.49 -3.35
N SER A 176 21.70 -8.42 -3.93
CA SER A 176 22.96 -7.81 -3.48
C SER A 176 22.81 -6.85 -2.31
N GLY A 177 21.57 -6.49 -1.94
CA GLY A 177 21.26 -5.63 -0.81
C GLY A 177 20.40 -4.42 -1.19
N VAL A 178 20.39 -3.43 -0.29
CA VAL A 178 19.65 -2.19 -0.48
C VAL A 178 20.36 -1.33 -1.52
N ASN A 179 19.70 -1.07 -2.65
CA ASN A 179 20.27 -0.31 -3.77
C ASN A 179 19.15 0.46 -4.48
N LEU A 180 19.04 1.75 -4.17
CA LEU A 180 18.06 2.62 -4.80
C LEU A 180 18.49 2.94 -6.24
N ARG A 181 17.74 2.40 -7.22
CA ARG A 181 17.98 2.63 -8.66
C ARG A 181 16.72 3.10 -9.37
N LEU A 182 16.89 4.08 -10.24
CA LEU A 182 15.87 4.49 -11.22
C LEU A 182 16.13 3.71 -12.50
N ARG A 183 15.09 3.10 -13.07
CA ARG A 183 15.16 2.24 -14.25
C ARG A 183 14.47 2.86 -15.45
#